data_AF-A0A6V7HJN6-F1
#
_entry.id   AF-A0A6V7HJN6-F1
#
_cell.length_a   1.000
_cell.length_b   1.000
_cell.length_c   1.000
_cell.angle_alpha   90.00
_cell.angle_beta   90.00
_cell.angle_gamma   90.00
#
_symmetry.space_group_name_H-M   'P 1'
#
loop_
_entity.id
_entity.type
_entity.pdbx_description
1 polymer ?
#
loop_
_entity_poly.entity_id
_entity_poly.type
_entity_poly.pdbx_seq_one_letter_code
_entity_poly.pdbx_strand_id
1 'polypeptide(L)'
;KCLTTLDLTSLGVGSCVGTGMYLVAGMVARSVAGPGVVISFIIAAIASIFSGACYAEFGVRVPHTTGSAYMYSYVTVGELIAFIIGWNMILEYLIGTSACACALSACLDALADGAVSGAIANSVGTIF
;
A
#
# COMPACT_ATOMS: atom_id res chain seq x y z
N LYS A 1 -8.63 -2.65 -23.89
CA LYS A 1 -8.37 -4.11 -23.89
C LYS A 1 -9.10 -4.69 -22.68
N CYS A 2 -9.86 -5.77 -22.83
CA CYS A 2 -10.61 -6.36 -21.71
C CYS A 2 -9.67 -7.29 -20.92
N LEU A 3 -9.48 -7.00 -19.63
CA LEU A 3 -8.87 -7.93 -18.70
C LEU A 3 -9.89 -8.97 -18.28
N THR A 4 -9.47 -10.23 -18.18
CA THR A 4 -10.32 -11.30 -17.62
C THR A 4 -10.42 -11.11 -16.11
N THR A 5 -11.46 -11.67 -15.48
CA THR A 5 -11.64 -11.67 -14.02
C THR A 5 -10.42 -12.17 -13.27
N LEU A 6 -9.70 -13.17 -13.83
CA LEU A 6 -8.45 -13.68 -13.26
C LEU A 6 -7.30 -12.66 -13.35
N ASP A 7 -7.24 -11.86 -14.41
CA ASP A 7 -6.23 -10.81 -14.57
C ASP A 7 -6.47 -9.67 -13.55
N LEU A 8 -7.73 -9.33 -13.29
CA LEU A 8 -8.10 -8.33 -12.29
C LEU A 8 -7.81 -8.81 -10.87
N THR A 9 -8.13 -10.06 -10.55
CA THR A 9 -7.85 -10.65 -9.23
C THR A 9 -6.34 -10.75 -8.99
N SER A 10 -5.57 -11.18 -10.00
CA SER A 10 -4.11 -11.25 -9.88
C SER A 10 -3.46 -9.87 -9.77
N LEU A 11 -3.99 -8.85 -10.47
CA LEU A 11 -3.59 -7.45 -10.27
C LEU A 11 -3.84 -6.99 -8.82
N GLY A 12 -5.02 -7.29 -8.28
CA GLY A 12 -5.37 -6.98 -6.89
C GLY A 12 -4.41 -7.62 -5.90
N VAL A 13 -4.21 -8.94 -5.99
CA VAL A 13 -3.28 -9.68 -5.12
C VAL A 13 -1.85 -9.15 -5.26
N GLY A 14 -1.38 -8.93 -6.49
CA GLY A 14 -0.04 -8.39 -6.76
C GLY A 14 0.17 -6.98 -6.18
N SER A 15 -0.87 -6.14 -6.19
CA SER A 15 -0.79 -4.79 -5.61
C SER A 15 -0.73 -4.79 -4.07
N CYS A 16 -1.32 -5.79 -3.41
CA CYS A 16 -1.31 -5.92 -1.95
C CYS A 16 -0.05 -6.63 -1.42
N VAL A 17 0.43 -7.65 -2.14
CA VAL A 17 1.57 -8.47 -1.72
C VAL A 17 2.88 -7.85 -2.23
N GLY A 18 3.25 -6.71 -1.67
CA GLY A 18 4.50 -6.00 -2.00
C GLY A 18 5.60 -6.17 -0.96
N THR A 19 6.81 -5.67 -1.27
CA THR A 19 7.97 -5.62 -0.36
C THR A 19 7.64 -4.96 0.98
N GLY A 20 6.73 -3.98 0.98
CA GLY A 20 6.25 -3.30 2.18
C GLY A 20 5.57 -4.23 3.19
N MET A 21 4.82 -5.25 2.75
CA MET A 21 4.16 -6.19 3.66
C MET A 21 5.19 -6.98 4.48
N TYR A 22 6.25 -7.47 3.83
CA TYR A 22 7.30 -8.25 4.50
C TYR A 22 8.07 -7.42 5.51
N LEU A 23 8.40 -6.18 5.16
CA LEU A 23 9.13 -5.27 6.05
C LEU A 23 8.26 -4.85 7.25
N VAL A 24 7.01 -4.45 7.00
CA VAL A 24 6.07 -4.03 8.04
C VAL A 24 5.73 -5.20 8.98
N ALA A 25 5.53 -6.41 8.45
CA ALA A 25 5.31 -7.59 9.28
C ALA A 25 6.49 -7.86 10.22
N GLY A 26 7.73 -7.75 9.74
CA GLY A 26 8.93 -7.89 10.55
C GLY A 26 9.08 -6.78 11.60
N MET A 27 8.80 -5.53 11.23
CA MET A 27 8.84 -4.40 12.16
C MET A 27 7.80 -4.56 13.26
N VAL A 28 6.54 -4.84 12.93
CA VAL A 28 5.44 -5.01 13.90
C VAL A 28 5.70 -6.21 14.81
N ALA A 29 6.22 -7.32 14.27
CA ALA A 29 6.60 -8.48 15.08
C ALA A 29 7.69 -8.13 16.09
N ARG A 30 8.69 -7.33 15.69
CA ARG A 30 9.81 -6.94 16.56
C ARG A 30 9.45 -5.87 17.59
N SER A 31 8.67 -4.85 17.22
CA SER A 31 8.48 -3.64 18.04
C SER A 31 7.14 -3.54 18.74
N VAL A 32 6.09 -4.23 18.27
CA VAL A 32 4.72 -4.03 18.78
C VAL A 32 4.12 -5.31 19.35
N ALA A 33 3.98 -6.36 18.54
CA ALA A 33 3.11 -7.49 18.87
C ALA A 33 3.84 -8.76 19.35
N GLY A 34 5.14 -8.89 19.08
CA GLY A 34 5.90 -10.10 19.41
C GLY A 34 5.25 -11.37 18.80
N PRO A 35 5.16 -12.49 19.55
CA PRO A 35 4.52 -13.71 19.06
C PRO A 35 3.01 -13.57 18.77
N GLY A 36 2.36 -12.50 19.27
CA GLY A 36 0.94 -12.21 19.04
C GLY A 36 0.63 -11.56 17.68
N VAL A 37 1.64 -11.35 16.83
CA VAL A 37 1.49 -10.72 15.52
C VAL A 37 0.46 -11.43 14.62
N VAL A 38 0.35 -12.76 14.74
CA VAL A 38 -0.60 -13.59 13.98
C VAL A 38 -2.05 -13.19 14.30
N ILE A 39 -2.37 -13.00 15.59
CA ILE A 39 -3.72 -12.60 16.01
C ILE A 39 -4.05 -11.20 15.49
N SER A 40 -3.06 -10.28 15.52
CA SER A 40 -3.22 -8.92 15.00
C SER A 40 -3.52 -8.93 13.49
N PHE A 41 -2.81 -9.76 12.71
CA PHE A 41 -3.07 -9.92 11.28
C PHE A 41 -4.43 -10.54 10.98
N ILE A 42 -4.92 -11.49 11.78
CA ILE A 42 -6.25 -12.07 11.61
C ILE A 42 -7.33 -10.99 11.79
N ILE A 43 -7.22 -10.17 12.84
CA ILE A 43 -8.19 -9.07 13.09
C ILE A 43 -8.15 -8.06 11.93
N ALA A 44 -6.96 -7.66 11.48
CA ALA A 44 -6.79 -6.77 10.33
C ALA A 44 -7.38 -7.37 9.04
N ALA A 45 -7.21 -8.68 8.81
CA ALA A 45 -7.77 -9.37 7.64
C ALA A 45 -9.30 -9.35 7.65
N ILE A 46 -9.94 -9.58 8.81
CA ILE A 46 -11.40 -9.53 8.94
C ILE A 46 -11.91 -8.10 8.65
N ALA A 47 -11.26 -7.07 9.19
CA ALA A 47 -11.60 -5.67 8.93
C ALA A 47 -11.48 -5.32 7.43
N SER A 48 -10.40 -5.79 6.78
CA SER A 48 -10.18 -5.60 5.34
C SER A 48 -11.21 -6.31 4.47
N ILE A 49 -11.68 -7.51 4.85
CA ILE A 49 -12.75 -8.23 4.14
C ILE A 49 -14.05 -7.42 4.19
N PHE A 50 -14.40 -6.87 5.35
CA PHE A 50 -15.60 -6.05 5.48
C PHE A 50 -15.51 -4.77 4.63
N SER A 51 -14.37 -4.08 4.68
CA SER A 51 -14.10 -2.93 3.80
C SER A 51 -14.20 -3.32 2.32
N GLY A 52 -13.57 -4.43 1.92
CA GLY A 52 -13.62 -4.95 0.55
C GLY A 52 -15.04 -5.27 0.07
N ALA A 53 -15.89 -5.81 0.95
CA ALA A 53 -17.30 -6.06 0.63
C ALA A 53 -18.07 -4.76 0.36
N CYS A 54 -17.83 -3.70 1.15
CA CYS A 54 -18.41 -2.37 0.90
C CYS A 54 -17.93 -1.77 -0.43
N TYR A 55 -16.65 -1.89 -0.74
CA TYR A 55 -16.10 -1.44 -2.03
C TYR A 55 -16.67 -2.24 -3.21
N ALA A 56 -16.89 -3.55 -3.05
CA ALA A 56 -17.54 -4.38 -4.07
C ALA A 56 -18.99 -3.92 -4.33
N GLU A 57 -19.75 -3.56 -3.28
CA GLU A 57 -21.10 -3.01 -3.44
C GLU A 57 -21.08 -1.70 -4.24
N PHE A 58 -20.16 -0.78 -3.92
CA PHE A 58 -20.00 0.48 -4.68
C PHE A 58 -19.56 0.23 -6.14
N GLY A 59 -18.71 -0.77 -6.37
CA GLY A 59 -18.27 -1.16 -7.71
C GLY A 59 -19.41 -1.64 -8.62
N VAL A 60 -20.38 -2.37 -8.06
CA VAL A 60 -21.57 -2.80 -8.82
C VAL A 60 -22.52 -1.62 -9.10
N ARG A 61 -22.61 -0.65 -8.19
CA ARG A 61 -23.49 0.52 -8.33
C ARG A 61 -22.96 1.57 -9.32
N VAL A 62 -21.65 1.62 -9.57
CA VAL A 62 -21.03 2.59 -10.50
C VAL A 62 -20.17 1.90 -11.56
N PRO A 63 -20.78 1.12 -12.49
CA PRO A 63 -20.04 0.19 -13.36
C PRO A 63 -19.27 0.85 -14.53
N HIS A 64 -19.24 2.18 -14.64
CA HIS A 64 -18.69 2.90 -15.80
C HIS A 64 -17.52 3.84 -15.50
N THR A 65 -17.02 3.86 -14.27
CA THR A 65 -15.92 4.75 -13.90
C THR A 65 -14.71 3.93 -13.47
N THR A 66 -13.55 4.19 -14.10
CA THR A 66 -12.22 3.84 -13.56
C THR A 66 -11.91 4.73 -12.35
N GLY A 67 -12.82 4.75 -11.38
CA GLY A 67 -12.80 5.66 -10.25
C GLY A 67 -12.42 4.93 -8.98
N SER A 68 -11.38 5.41 -8.29
CA SER A 68 -11.03 5.00 -6.92
C SER A 68 -11.98 5.66 -5.90
N ALA A 69 -11.70 5.53 -4.60
CA ALA A 69 -12.50 6.05 -3.48
C ALA A 69 -13.01 7.50 -3.65
N TYR A 70 -12.25 8.35 -4.36
CA TYR A 70 -12.67 9.69 -4.77
C TYR A 70 -13.98 9.71 -5.56
N MET A 71 -14.11 8.87 -6.58
CA MET A 71 -15.27 8.87 -7.47
C MET A 71 -16.52 8.33 -6.76
N TYR A 72 -16.35 7.31 -5.91
CA TYR A 72 -17.45 6.80 -5.09
C TYR A 72 -17.96 7.87 -4.12
N SER A 73 -17.06 8.65 -3.52
CA SER A 73 -17.41 9.73 -2.60
C SER A 73 -18.07 10.92 -3.32
N TYR A 74 -17.61 11.23 -4.54
CA TYR A 74 -18.22 12.26 -5.37
C TYR A 74 -19.68 11.94 -5.71
N VAL A 75 -19.96 10.68 -6.07
CA VAL A 75 -21.31 10.24 -6.44
C VAL A 75 -22.24 10.12 -5.23
N THR A 76 -21.73 9.82 -4.03
CA THR A 76 -22.56 9.53 -2.84
C THR A 76 -22.72 10.70 -1.87
N VAL A 77 -21.68 11.53 -1.69
CA VAL A 77 -21.62 12.53 -0.60
C VAL A 77 -21.48 13.97 -1.12
N GLY A 78 -20.85 14.14 -2.29
CA GLY A 78 -20.69 15.44 -2.95
C GLY A 78 -19.25 15.94 -3.02
N GLU A 79 -19.08 17.10 -3.64
CA GLU A 79 -17.80 17.58 -4.16
C GLU A 79 -16.75 17.92 -3.09
N LEU A 80 -17.15 18.53 -1.97
CA LEU A 80 -16.21 18.96 -0.93
C LEU A 80 -15.54 17.77 -0.22
N ILE A 81 -16.32 16.72 0.10
CA ILE A 81 -15.79 15.51 0.74
C ILE A 81 -14.95 14.72 -0.26
N ALA A 82 -15.38 14.65 -1.53
CA ALA A 82 -14.58 14.06 -2.59
C ALA A 82 -13.22 14.77 -2.73
N PHE A 83 -13.18 16.11 -2.73
CA PHE A 83 -11.94 16.87 -2.83
C PHE A 83 -10.94 16.55 -1.72
N ILE A 84 -11.41 16.46 -0.47
CA ILE A 84 -10.56 16.10 0.69
C ILE A 84 -10.01 14.69 0.52
N ILE A 85 -10.85 13.72 0.12
CA ILE A 85 -10.44 12.32 -0.08
C ILE A 85 -9.43 12.22 -1.23
N GLY A 86 -9.62 12.99 -2.31
CA GLY A 86 -8.68 13.05 -3.43
C GLY A 86 -7.29 13.51 -2.99
N TRP A 87 -7.21 14.58 -2.20
CA TRP A 87 -5.93 15.03 -1.64
C TRP A 87 -5.29 14.02 -0.70
N ASN A 88 -6.08 13.34 0.14
CA ASN A 88 -5.58 12.27 1.01
C ASN A 88 -5.01 11.10 0.21
N MET A 89 -5.67 10.68 -0.89
CA MET A 89 -5.14 9.63 -1.77
C MET A 89 -3.81 10.03 -2.41
N ILE A 90 -3.65 11.28 -2.85
CA ILE A 90 -2.36 11.76 -3.40
C ILE A 90 -1.25 11.60 -2.36
N LEU A 91 -1.51 12.03 -1.12
CA LEU A 91 -0.52 11.94 -0.04
C LEU A 91 -0.22 10.48 0.32
N GLU A 92 -1.24 9.63 0.39
CA GLU A 92 -1.09 8.20 0.65
C GLU A 92 -0.22 7.53 -0.42
N TYR A 93 -0.47 7.79 -1.71
CA TYR A 93 0.37 7.25 -2.78
C TYR A 93 1.80 7.78 -2.74
N LEU A 94 2.01 9.05 -2.39
CA LEU A 94 3.35 9.63 -2.24
C LEU A 94 4.13 8.98 -1.09
N ILE A 95 3.49 8.82 0.06
CA ILE A 95 4.10 8.18 1.24
C ILE A 95 4.34 6.69 0.96
N GLY A 96 3.40 6.01 0.31
CA GLY A 96 3.53 4.60 -0.06
C GLY A 96 4.67 4.36 -1.05
N THR A 97 4.78 5.19 -2.09
CA THR A 97 5.86 5.05 -3.09
C THR A 97 7.23 5.37 -2.51
N SER A 98 7.35 6.41 -1.67
CA SER A 98 8.60 6.73 -0.96
C SER A 98 9.01 5.62 0.01
N ALA A 99 8.09 5.08 0.80
CA ALA A 99 8.35 3.94 1.69
C ALA A 99 8.81 2.70 0.91
N CYS A 100 8.18 2.40 -0.23
CA CYS A 100 8.60 1.31 -1.12
C CYS A 100 10.01 1.53 -1.69
N ALA A 101 10.37 2.76 -2.08
CA ALA A 101 11.70 3.09 -2.55
C ALA A 101 12.77 2.91 -1.45
N CYS A 102 12.48 3.36 -0.22
CA CYS A 102 13.35 3.14 0.93
C CYS A 102 13.53 1.64 1.24
N ALA A 103 12.44 0.86 1.22
CA ALA A 103 12.48 -0.58 1.44
C ALA A 103 13.34 -1.29 0.39
N LEU A 104 13.17 -0.92 -0.90
CA LEU A 104 13.97 -1.47 -1.98
C LEU A 104 15.45 -1.09 -1.83
N SER A 105 15.75 0.16 -1.50
CA SER A 105 17.13 0.61 -1.28
C SER A 105 17.79 -0.16 -0.13
N ALA A 106 17.07 -0.41 0.97
CA ALA A 106 17.59 -1.19 2.08
C ALA A 106 17.82 -2.67 1.69
N CYS A 107 16.92 -3.26 0.91
CA CYS A 107 17.11 -4.62 0.40
C CYS A 107 18.32 -4.71 -0.55
N LEU A 108 18.50 -3.74 -1.44
CA LEU A 108 19.64 -3.68 -2.35
C LEU A 108 20.96 -3.51 -1.61
N ASP A 109 20.99 -2.65 -0.58
CA ASP A 109 22.17 -2.47 0.26
C ASP A 109 22.54 -3.75 1.02
N ALA A 110 21.55 -4.45 1.58
CA ALA A 110 21.75 -5.73 2.24
C ALA A 110 22.27 -6.81 1.28
N LEU A 111 21.80 -6.81 0.02
CA LEU A 111 22.29 -7.73 -1.02
C LEU A 111 23.72 -7.39 -1.47
N ALA A 112 24.10 -6.11 -1.44
CA ALA A 112 25.43 -5.63 -1.83
C ALA A 112 26.44 -5.62 -0.67
N ASP A 113 26.11 -6.26 0.46
CA ASP A 113 26.95 -6.29 1.67
C ASP A 113 27.34 -4.88 2.17
N GLY A 114 26.43 -3.91 2.05
CA GLY A 114 26.68 -2.53 2.47
C GLY A 114 27.58 -1.71 1.54
N ALA A 115 28.01 -2.25 0.39
CA ALA A 115 28.87 -1.55 -0.56
C ALA A 115 28.19 -0.31 -1.17
N VAL A 116 26.85 -0.34 -1.32
CA VAL A 116 26.07 0.79 -1.83
C VAL A 116 26.04 1.93 -0.82
N SER A 117 25.73 1.64 0.44
CA SER A 117 25.79 2.61 1.54
C SER A 117 27.20 3.20 1.70
N GLY A 118 28.24 2.36 1.62
CA GLY A 118 29.63 2.80 1.67
C GLY A 118 30.03 3.70 0.49
N ALA A 119 29.61 3.39 -0.73
CA ALA A 119 29.89 4.20 -1.91
C ALA A 119 29.14 5.55 -1.90
N ILE A 120 27.90 5.56 -1.41
CA ILE A 120 27.09 6.78 -1.23
C ILE A 120 27.72 7.67 -0.15
N ALA A 121 28.12 7.09 1.00
CA ALA A 121 28.79 7.82 2.07
C ALA A 121 30.10 8.48 1.60
N ASN A 122 30.86 7.82 0.73
CA ASN A 122 32.10 8.38 0.16
C ASN A 122 31.88 9.44 -0.92
N SER A 123 30.79 9.36 -1.69
CA SER A 123 30.57 10.26 -2.84
C SER A 123 29.73 11.49 -2.51
N VAL A 124 28.77 11.36 -1.59
CA VAL A 124 27.79 12.42 -1.24
C VAL A 124 28.05 12.98 0.16
N GLY A 125 28.82 12.28 1.00
CA GLY A 125 28.91 12.55 2.42
C GLY A 125 27.67 12.04 3.16
N THR A 126 27.82 11.69 4.44
CA THR A 126 26.73 11.20 5.30
C THR A 126 25.67 12.29 5.48
N ILE A 127 24.59 12.20 4.72
CA ILE A 127 23.37 12.94 5.04
C ILE A 127 22.61 12.06 6.03
N PHE A 128 22.57 12.54 7.29
CA PHE A 128 22.00 11.93 8.50
C PHE A 128 20.94 10.84 8.31
#